data_AF-A0A7L0HED3-F1
#
_entry.id   AF-A0A7L0HED3-F1
#
_cell.length_a   1.000
_cell.length_b   1.000
_cell.length_c   1.000
_cell.angle_alpha   90.00
_cell.angle_beta   90.00
_cell.angle_gamma   90.00
#
_symmetry.space_group_name_H-M   'P 1'
#
loop_
_entity.id
_entity.type
_entity.pdbx_description
1 polymer ?
#
loop_
_entity_poly.entity_id
_entity_poly.type
_entity_poly.pdbx_seq_one_letter_code
_entity_poly.pdbx_strand_id
1 'polypeptide(L)'
;GVASESVRRKDSLTMAMGKIWALRRDWNRQYTALHMPPTPLALKEEPRRIRVHLDYEAGQVTFYNTENMVEILQFKASFTEKVFPYFWLWSQESYIQLCA
;
A
#
# COMPACT_ATOMS: atom_id res chain seq x y z
N GLY A 1 -1.84 -1.15 -3.05
CA GLY A 1 -1.28 0.20 -2.91
C GLY A 1 -1.17 0.83 -4.28
N VAL A 2 -0.28 1.81 -4.44
CA VAL A 2 0.04 2.40 -5.74
C VAL A 2 1.55 2.45 -5.95
N ALA A 3 1.98 2.44 -7.20
CA ALA A 3 3.37 2.61 -7.58
C ALA A 3 3.49 3.51 -8.80
N SER A 4 4.55 4.31 -8.86
CA SER A 4 4.82 5.16 -10.02
C SER A 4 5.23 4.33 -11.25
N GLU A 5 4.97 4.85 -12.45
CA GLU A 5 5.27 4.21 -13.73
C GLU A 5 6.74 3.77 -13.84
N SER A 6 7.67 4.65 -13.44
CA SER A 6 9.10 4.41 -13.50
C SER A 6 9.67 3.60 -12.33
N VAL A 7 8.83 2.97 -11.51
CA VAL A 7 9.31 2.03 -10.47
C VAL A 7 10.06 0.87 -11.14
N ARG A 8 11.26 0.58 -10.65
CA ARG A 8 12.07 -0.52 -11.17
C ARG A 8 11.53 -1.84 -10.62
N ARG A 9 11.05 -2.70 -11.53
CA ARG A 9 10.36 -3.95 -11.18
C ARG A 9 11.28 -5.12 -10.85
N LYS A 10 12.56 -5.02 -11.22
CA LYS A 10 13.58 -6.06 -11.01
C LYS A 10 14.55 -5.74 -9.87
N ASP A 11 14.42 -4.57 -9.26
CA ASP A 11 15.31 -4.15 -8.18
C ASP A 11 14.76 -4.65 -6.83
N SER A 12 15.63 -4.66 -5.81
CA SER A 12 15.19 -4.97 -4.45
C SER A 12 14.10 -4.01 -3.98
N LEU A 13 13.20 -4.48 -3.10
CA LEU A 13 12.12 -3.66 -2.56
C LEU A 13 12.66 -2.34 -1.98
N THR A 14 13.81 -2.38 -1.31
CA THR A 14 14.46 -1.20 -0.72
C THR A 14 14.75 -0.12 -1.76
N MET A 15 15.21 -0.50 -2.95
CA MET A 15 15.45 0.45 -4.04
C MET A 15 14.14 0.99 -4.66
N ALA A 16 13.04 0.25 -4.54
CA ALA A 16 11.73 0.64 -5.06
C ALA A 16 10.86 1.44 -4.07
N MET A 17 11.17 1.40 -2.75
CA MET A 17 10.38 2.01 -1.67
C MET A 17 10.19 3.54 -1.75
N GLY A 18 10.87 4.25 -2.66
CA GLY A 18 10.65 5.67 -2.95
C GLY A 18 9.59 5.96 -4.03
N LYS A 19 9.08 4.92 -4.70
CA LYS A 19 8.08 5.01 -5.77
C LYS A 19 6.91 4.06 -5.57
N ILE A 20 6.77 3.52 -4.36
CA ILE A 20 5.71 2.60 -3.96
C ILE A 20 5.13 3.13 -2.66
N TRP A 21 3.80 3.25 -2.63
CA TRP A 21 3.02 3.59 -1.44
C TRP A 21 2.02 2.47 -1.20
N ALA A 22 2.33 1.61 -0.24
CA ALA A 22 1.57 0.39 -0.01
C ALA A 22 1.47 0.04 1.47
N LEU A 23 0.38 -0.63 1.81
CA LEU A 23 0.21 -1.33 3.08
C LEU A 23 0.58 -2.80 2.87
N ARG A 24 1.56 -3.30 3.62
CA ARG A 24 1.99 -4.70 3.57
C ARG A 24 1.48 -5.43 4.81
N ARG A 25 0.98 -6.64 4.63
CA ARG A 25 0.74 -7.59 5.71
C ARG A 25 1.94 -8.54 5.79
N ASP A 26 2.59 -8.58 6.94
CA ASP A 26 3.74 -9.43 7.22
C ASP A 26 3.29 -10.84 7.64
N TRP A 27 4.23 -11.80 7.61
CA TRP A 27 3.97 -13.22 7.93
C TRP A 27 3.41 -13.42 9.34
N ASN A 28 3.81 -12.57 10.29
CA ASN A 28 3.34 -12.56 11.67
C ASN A 28 2.01 -11.79 11.84
N ARG A 29 1.32 -11.49 10.73
CA ARG A 29 0.08 -10.71 10.66
C ARG A 29 0.21 -9.25 11.11
N GLN A 30 1.41 -8.73 11.33
CA GLN A 30 1.60 -7.30 11.50
C GLN A 30 1.42 -6.56 10.18
N TYR A 31 1.03 -5.29 10.27
CA TYR A 31 0.90 -4.43 9.12
C TYR A 31 2.07 -3.46 9.09
N THR A 32 2.62 -3.20 7.92
CA THR A 32 3.74 -2.29 7.72
C THR A 32 3.40 -1.29 6.61
N ALA A 33 3.59 0.00 6.89
CA ALA A 33 3.59 1.05 5.88
C ALA A 33 4.86 0.96 5.02
N LEU A 34 4.72 0.55 3.76
CA LEU A 34 5.83 0.50 2.80
C LEU A 34 6.12 1.89 2.25
N HIS A 35 7.14 2.51 2.84
CA HIS A 35 7.91 3.65 2.36
C HIS A 35 9.34 3.48 2.91
N MET A 36 10.24 4.44 2.67
CA MET A 36 11.59 4.40 3.25
C MET A 36 11.71 5.38 4.43
N PRO A 37 11.99 4.93 5.66
CA PRO A 37 12.06 3.53 6.10
C PRO A 37 10.67 2.87 6.30
N PRO A 38 10.55 1.54 6.20
CA PRO A 38 9.29 0.85 6.50
C PRO A 38 8.89 1.05 7.96
N THR A 39 7.61 1.34 8.20
CA THR A 39 7.11 1.63 9.56
C THR A 39 6.04 0.61 9.95
N PRO A 40 6.22 -0.17 11.04
CA PRO A 40 5.19 -1.05 11.57
C PRO A 40 3.97 -0.27 12.04
N LEU A 41 2.79 -0.85 11.87
CA LEU A 41 1.50 -0.29 12.26
C LEU A 41 0.82 -1.20 13.28
N ALA A 42 0.36 -0.60 14.37
CA ALA A 42 -0.48 -1.27 15.36
C ALA A 42 -1.95 -1.03 15.01
N LEU A 43 -2.57 -1.99 14.32
CA LEU A 43 -4.01 -1.95 14.05
C LEU A 43 -4.77 -2.56 15.22
N LYS A 44 -5.85 -1.89 15.64
CA LYS A 44 -6.74 -2.41 16.71
C LYS A 44 -7.49 -3.67 16.27
N GLU A 45 -7.80 -3.76 14.99
CA GLU A 45 -8.59 -4.83 14.39
C GLU A 45 -7.95 -5.22 13.04
N GLU A 46 -8.04 -6.50 12.68
CA GLU A 46 -7.55 -7.00 11.39
C GLU A 46 -8.60 -6.71 10.30
N PRO A 47 -8.31 -5.83 9.31
CA PRO A 47 -9.29 -5.48 8.28
C PRO A 47 -9.52 -6.64 7.32
N ARG A 48 -10.79 -7.00 7.07
CA ARG A 48 -11.14 -8.01 6.04
C ARG A 48 -11.07 -7.47 4.63
N ARG A 49 -11.38 -6.18 4.46
CA ARG A 49 -11.33 -5.48 3.17
C ARG A 49 -10.80 -4.07 3.37
N ILE A 50 -9.85 -3.72 2.51
CA ILE A 50 -9.17 -2.43 2.53
C ILE A 50 -9.57 -1.64 1.29
N ARG A 51 -9.97 -0.39 1.48
CA ARG A 51 -10.10 0.58 0.38
C ARG A 51 -8.78 1.31 0.22
N VAL A 52 -8.33 1.42 -1.02
CA VAL A 52 -7.20 2.27 -1.40
C VAL A 52 -7.77 3.46 -2.14
N HIS A 53 -7.59 4.65 -1.60
CA HIS A 53 -8.02 5.91 -2.20
C HIS A 53 -6.79 6.69 -2.65
N LEU A 54 -6.82 7.19 -3.88
CA LEU A 54 -5.79 8.03 -4.46
C LEU A 54 -6.40 9.41 -4.74
N ASP A 55 -5.86 10.44 -4.11
CA ASP A 55 -6.04 11.81 -4.53
C ASP A 55 -4.73 12.26 -5.19
N TYR A 56 -4.73 12.26 -6.52
CA TYR A 56 -3.52 12.52 -7.31
C TYR A 56 -3.09 13.98 -7.17
N GLU A 57 -4.03 14.92 -7.27
CA GLU A 57 -3.75 16.36 -7.21
C GLU A 57 -3.32 16.80 -5.81
N ALA A 58 -3.94 16.25 -4.76
CA ALA A 58 -3.53 16.52 -3.38
C ALA A 58 -2.27 15.73 -2.96
N GLY A 59 -1.81 14.79 -3.79
CA GLY A 59 -0.64 13.97 -3.48
C GLY A 59 -0.86 12.99 -2.32
N GLN A 60 -2.02 12.37 -2.24
CA GLN A 60 -2.40 11.52 -1.10
C GLN A 60 -2.77 10.10 -1.52
N VAL A 61 -2.32 9.13 -0.73
CA VAL A 61 -2.78 7.74 -0.82
C VAL A 61 -3.26 7.31 0.55
N THR A 62 -4.56 7.07 0.68
CA THR A 62 -5.17 6.71 1.96
C THR A 62 -5.73 5.29 1.92
N PHE A 63 -5.44 4.53 2.97
CA PHE A 63 -5.94 3.18 3.20
C PHE A 63 -7.00 3.23 4.28
N TYR A 64 -8.16 2.65 4.03
CA TYR A 64 -9.27 2.59 5.00
C TYR A 64 -9.67 1.15 5.25
N ASN A 65 -10.02 0.84 6.51
CA ASN A 65 -10.80 -0.36 6.79
C ASN A 65 -12.23 -0.11 6.31
N THR A 66 -12.71 -0.91 5.37
CA THR A 66 -14.05 -0.69 4.78
C THR A 66 -15.22 -1.08 5.70
N GLU A 67 -14.96 -1.82 6.78
CA GLU A 67 -16.01 -2.25 7.70
C GLU A 67 -16.50 -1.11 8.60
N ASN A 68 -15.58 -0.23 9.00
CA ASN A 68 -15.85 0.89 9.91
C ASN A 68 -15.43 2.25 9.35
N MET A 69 -14.91 2.27 8.11
CA MET A 69 -14.39 3.46 7.42
C MET A 69 -13.27 4.19 8.17
N VAL A 70 -12.63 3.54 9.14
CA VAL A 70 -11.49 4.10 9.88
C VAL A 70 -10.27 4.13 8.97
N GLU A 71 -9.58 5.26 8.97
CA GLU A 71 -8.29 5.41 8.31
C GLU A 71 -7.26 4.49 8.96
N ILE A 72 -6.60 3.68 8.14
CA ILE A 72 -5.49 2.80 8.53
C ILE A 72 -4.17 3.56 8.41
N LEU A 73 -3.98 4.25 7.29
CA LEU A 73 -2.72 4.88 6.92
C LEU A 73 -2.95 5.90 5.80
N GLN A 74 -2.31 7.05 5.90
CA GLN A 74 -2.19 8.01 4.80
C GLN A 74 -0.72 8.25 4.45
N PHE A 75 -0.41 8.16 3.16
CA PHE A 75 0.85 8.66 2.61
C PHE A 75 0.65 10.03 1.98
N LYS A 76 1.70 10.86 2.07
CA LYS A 76 1.88 12.05 1.26
C LYS A 76 2.95 11.79 0.20
N ALA A 77 2.69 12.19 -1.03
CA ALA A 77 3.55 11.98 -2.18
C ALA A 77 3.42 13.14 -3.16
N SER A 78 4.50 13.45 -3.88
CA SER A 78 4.47 14.41 -4.99
C SER A 78 4.49 13.63 -6.29
N PHE A 79 3.32 13.32 -6.85
CA PHE A 79 3.23 12.58 -8.10
C PHE A 79 3.59 13.47 -9.29
N THR A 80 4.52 13.02 -10.12
CA THR A 80 4.96 13.71 -11.34
C THR A 80 4.79 12.85 -12.59
N GLU A 81 4.28 11.63 -12.43
CA GLU A 81 4.14 10.62 -13.46
C GLU A 81 2.92 9.75 -13.18
N LYS A 82 2.51 8.95 -14.16
CA LYS A 82 1.40 8.02 -13.98
C LYS A 82 1.67 7.09 -12.81
N VAL A 83 0.61 6.80 -12.06
CA VAL A 83 0.63 5.82 -10.98
C VAL A 83 -0.30 4.67 -11.33
N PHE A 84 0.09 3.47 -10.93
CA PHE A 84 -0.63 2.24 -11.20
C PHE A 84 -0.98 1.54 -9.89
N PRO A 85 -2.09 0.78 -9.85
CA PRO A 85 -2.36 -0.14 -8.75
C PRO A 85 -1.17 -1.08 -8.53
N TYR A 86 -0.74 -1.20 -7.28
CA TYR A 86 0.35 -2.08 -6.87
C TYR A 86 -0.18 -3.19 -5.98
N PHE A 87 0.07 -4.43 -6.39
CA PHE A 87 -0.21 -5.65 -5.65
C PHE A 87 1.04 -6.51 -5.61
N TRP A 88 1.30 -7.11 -4.47
CA TRP A 88 2.42 -8.02 -4.29
C TRP A 88 2.01 -9.13 -3.32
N LEU A 89 2.25 -10.37 -3.74
CA LEU A 89 1.88 -11.58 -3.04
C LEU A 89 3.16 -12.37 -2.76
N TRP A 90 3.31 -12.88 -1.54
CA TRP A 90 4.50 -13.63 -1.13
C TRP A 90 4.42 -15.12 -1.46
N SER A 91 3.22 -15.72 -1.39
CA SER A 91 3.01 -17.15 -1.60
C SER A 91 1.94 -17.43 -2.66
N GLN A 92 1.99 -18.62 -3.25
CA GLN A 92 0.99 -19.09 -4.23
C GLN A 92 -0.39 -19.35 -3.60
N GLU A 93 -0.45 -19.51 -2.27
CA GLU A 93 -1.70 -19.72 -1.52
C GLU A 93 -2.40 -18.40 -1.17
N SER A 94 -1.70 -17.28 -1.28
CA SER A 94 -2.27 -15.95 -1.02
C SER A 94 -2.94 -15.41 -2.27
N TYR A 95 -4.12 -14.81 -2.12
CA TYR A 95 -4.81 -14.11 -3.20
C TYR A 95 -5.29 -12.74 -2.74
N ILE A 96 -5.41 -11.83 -3.71
CA ILE A 96 -6.11 -10.56 -3.56
C ILE A 96 -7.25 -10.56 -4.57
N GLN A 97 -8.44 -10.19 -4.13
CA GLN A 97 -9.60 -10.02 -4.98
C GLN A 97 -9.98 -8.55 -5.03
N LEU A 98 -10.14 -8.03 -6.25
CA LEU A 98 -10.73 -6.71 -6.45
C LEU A 98 -12.24 -6.80 -6.23
N CYS A 99 -12.77 -5.89 -5.41
CA CYS A 99 -14.20 -5.72 -5.28
C CYS A 99 -14.72 -4.96 -6.50
N ALA A 100 -15.87 -5.37 -7.02
CA ALA A 100 -16.63 -4.64 -8.04
C ALA A 100 -17.39 -3.46 -7.42
#